data_AF-I7FUI9-F1
#
_entry.id   AF-I7FUI9-F1
#
_cell.length_a   1.000
_cell.length_b   1.000
_cell.length_c   1.000
_cell.angle_alpha   90.00
_cell.angle_beta   90.00
_cell.angle_gamma   90.00
#
_symmetry.space_group_name_H-M   'P 1'
#
loop_
_entity.id
_entity.type
_entity.pdbx_description
1 polymer ?
#
loop_
_entity_poly.entity_id
_entity_poly.type
_entity_poly.pdbx_seq_one_letter_code
_entity_poly.pdbx_strand_id
1 'polypeptide(L)'
;MAREPRRAPGTLTADDWLQAGYELLASDGMRALKIERLCEQVGATRGSFYWHFTDMKAYRAALVASWNTFLENDRRSLAEMEDLPPRERLSKMIEALMSPQHWMLERAMREWARTDEIAAANVRAADHRVRMAVIKAFEDHGFDPDEARLRGEATFAAGIGMLHLIDSAEALATSGRPDRFLDIMLAPAS
;
A
#
# COMPACT_ATOMS: atom_id res chain seq x y z
N MET A 1 2.40 -26.94 -0.44
CA MET A 1 1.90 -25.66 -0.98
C MET A 1 2.42 -25.51 -2.39
N ALA A 2 1.53 -25.59 -3.38
CA ALA A 2 1.92 -25.57 -4.79
C ALA A 2 2.23 -24.12 -5.20
N ARG A 3 3.44 -23.89 -5.74
CA ARG A 3 3.79 -22.63 -6.41
C ARG A 3 2.87 -22.47 -7.63
N GLU A 4 2.27 -21.30 -7.78
CA GLU A 4 1.50 -20.95 -8.97
C GLU A 4 2.32 -21.11 -10.25
N PRO A 5 1.67 -21.42 -11.39
CA PRO A 5 2.36 -21.67 -12.64
C PRO A 5 3.05 -20.39 -13.14
N ARG A 6 4.36 -20.52 -13.36
CA ARG A 6 5.20 -19.52 -14.06
C ARG A 6 4.55 -19.22 -15.42
N ARG A 7 4.16 -17.96 -15.67
CA ARG A 7 3.64 -17.49 -16.96
C ARG A 7 4.55 -17.99 -18.10
N ALA A 8 3.94 -18.43 -19.21
CA ALA A 8 4.65 -18.76 -20.45
C ALA A 8 5.56 -17.58 -20.89
N PRO A 9 6.68 -17.82 -21.60
CA PRO A 9 7.68 -16.80 -21.92
C PRO A 9 7.14 -15.78 -22.94
N GLY A 10 6.27 -14.88 -22.47
CA GLY A 10 6.09 -13.55 -23.04
C GLY A 10 7.28 -12.69 -22.63
N THR A 11 7.68 -11.75 -23.49
CA THR A 11 8.69 -10.76 -23.15
C THR A 11 8.30 -10.06 -21.86
N LEU A 12 9.22 -10.04 -20.87
CA LEU A 12 9.04 -9.24 -19.66
C LEU A 12 8.65 -7.81 -20.03
N THR A 13 7.72 -7.24 -19.28
CA THR A 13 7.30 -5.84 -19.42
C THR A 13 8.04 -4.98 -18.41
N ALA A 14 8.04 -3.66 -18.63
CA ALA A 14 8.57 -2.73 -17.62
C ALA A 14 7.86 -2.89 -16.28
N ASP A 15 6.56 -3.16 -16.28
CA ASP A 15 5.75 -3.35 -15.07
C ASP A 15 6.16 -4.60 -14.28
N ASP A 16 6.53 -5.69 -14.95
CA ASP A 16 7.04 -6.90 -14.27
C ASP A 16 8.32 -6.58 -13.48
N TRP A 17 9.19 -5.73 -14.04
CA TRP A 17 10.39 -5.26 -13.33
C TRP A 17 10.05 -4.30 -12.20
N LEU A 18 9.08 -3.41 -12.36
CA LEU A 18 8.66 -2.50 -11.27
C LEU A 18 8.07 -3.29 -10.10
N GLN A 19 7.22 -4.27 -10.39
CA GLN A 19 6.63 -5.19 -9.42
C GLN A 19 7.72 -5.92 -8.62
N ALA A 20 8.71 -6.51 -9.30
CA ALA A 20 9.85 -7.15 -8.64
C ALA A 20 10.66 -6.18 -7.75
N GLY A 21 10.75 -4.91 -8.15
CA GLY A 21 11.37 -3.86 -7.33
C GLY A 21 10.63 -3.62 -6.03
N TYR A 22 9.32 -3.44 -6.10
CA TYR A 22 8.50 -3.24 -4.90
C TYR A 22 8.52 -4.46 -3.98
N GLU A 23 8.51 -5.68 -4.52
CA GLU A 23 8.65 -6.90 -3.72
C GLU A 23 9.96 -6.93 -2.94
N LEU A 24 11.10 -6.68 -3.62
CA LEU A 24 12.41 -6.60 -2.96
C LEU A 24 12.47 -5.49 -1.91
N LEU A 25 11.86 -4.33 -2.20
CA LEU A 25 11.80 -3.23 -1.25
C LEU A 25 10.97 -3.59 -0.01
N ALA A 26 9.82 -4.22 -0.19
CA ALA A 26 8.92 -4.60 0.90
C ALA A 26 9.49 -5.71 1.80
N SER A 27 10.33 -6.60 1.26
CA SER A 27 10.90 -7.72 2.02
C SER A 27 12.29 -7.42 2.60
N ASP A 28 13.18 -6.83 1.80
CA ASP A 28 14.62 -6.76 2.07
C ASP A 28 15.13 -5.30 2.14
N GLY A 29 14.26 -4.33 1.88
CA GLY A 29 14.54 -2.90 1.92
C GLY A 29 15.45 -2.39 0.79
N MET A 30 15.78 -1.10 0.84
CA MET A 30 16.49 -0.39 -0.24
C MET A 30 17.84 -1.00 -0.65
N ARG A 31 18.54 -1.68 0.27
CA ARG A 31 19.86 -2.27 0.00
C ARG A 31 19.78 -3.49 -0.94
N ALA A 32 18.62 -4.13 -1.02
CA ALA A 32 18.40 -5.27 -1.90
C ALA A 32 18.08 -4.87 -3.35
N LEU A 33 17.70 -3.61 -3.59
CA LEU A 33 17.35 -3.10 -4.91
C LEU A 33 18.58 -2.93 -5.81
N LYS A 34 19.06 -4.05 -6.35
CA LYS A 34 20.22 -4.19 -7.23
C LYS A 34 19.83 -4.98 -8.48
N ILE A 35 20.51 -4.71 -9.60
CA ILE A 35 20.19 -5.35 -10.90
C ILE A 35 20.25 -6.86 -10.79
N GLU A 36 21.26 -7.39 -10.11
CA GLU A 36 21.45 -8.84 -9.95
C GLU A 36 20.28 -9.49 -9.21
N ARG A 37 19.79 -8.85 -8.15
CA ARG A 37 18.64 -9.33 -7.37
C ARG A 37 17.33 -9.23 -8.16
N LEU A 38 17.16 -8.15 -8.93
CA LEU A 38 16.01 -8.00 -9.83
C LEU A 38 16.00 -9.10 -10.89
N CYS A 39 17.15 -9.36 -11.51
CA CYS A 39 17.34 -10.43 -12.48
C CYS A 39 17.00 -11.81 -11.90
N GLU A 40 17.46 -12.10 -10.68
CA GLU A 40 17.10 -13.32 -9.95
C GLU A 40 15.59 -13.41 -9.69
N GLN A 41 14.97 -12.31 -9.26
CA GLN A 41 13.54 -12.25 -8.93
C GLN A 41 12.65 -12.52 -10.15
N VAL A 42 12.93 -11.89 -11.29
CA VAL A 42 12.13 -12.05 -12.52
C VAL A 42 12.59 -13.22 -13.39
N GLY A 43 13.72 -13.85 -13.06
CA GLY A 43 14.31 -14.95 -13.83
C GLY A 43 14.86 -14.52 -15.20
N ALA A 44 15.46 -13.34 -15.31
CA ALA A 44 16.01 -12.80 -16.57
C ALA A 44 17.42 -12.24 -16.42
N THR A 45 18.02 -11.84 -17.54
CA THR A 45 19.40 -11.36 -17.58
C THR A 45 19.49 -9.84 -17.42
N ARG A 46 20.70 -9.32 -17.11
CA ARG A 46 20.98 -7.88 -17.14
C ARG A 46 20.67 -7.25 -18.50
N GLY A 47 20.93 -7.99 -19.58
CA GLY A 47 20.60 -7.55 -20.94
C GLY A 47 19.10 -7.28 -21.09
N SER A 48 18.25 -8.16 -20.55
CA SER A 48 16.80 -7.95 -20.52
C SER A 48 16.40 -6.70 -19.73
N PHE A 49 17.04 -6.44 -18.59
CA PHE A 49 16.79 -5.21 -17.82
C PHE A 49 17.09 -3.96 -18.64
N TYR A 50 18.23 -3.93 -19.34
CA TYR A 50 18.66 -2.77 -20.12
C TYR A 50 17.78 -2.46 -21.34
N TRP A 51 16.96 -3.41 -21.81
CA TRP A 51 15.93 -3.14 -22.81
C TRP A 51 14.80 -2.25 -22.27
N HIS A 52 14.57 -2.24 -20.96
CA HIS A 52 13.51 -1.44 -20.33
C HIS A 52 14.04 -0.18 -19.63
N PHE A 53 15.22 -0.27 -19.01
CA PHE A 53 15.80 0.83 -18.23
C PHE A 53 17.28 1.01 -18.54
N THR A 54 17.69 2.22 -18.88
CA THR A 54 19.09 2.52 -19.24
C THR A 54 20.07 2.27 -18.09
N ASP A 55 19.62 2.48 -16.85
CA ASP A 55 20.39 2.27 -15.64
C ASP A 55 19.47 2.17 -14.40
N MET A 56 20.08 1.96 -13.23
CA MET A 56 19.38 1.86 -11.95
C MET A 56 18.73 3.20 -11.52
N LYS A 57 19.25 4.34 -11.96
CA LYS A 57 18.67 5.65 -11.65
C LYS A 57 17.35 5.84 -12.43
N ALA A 58 17.34 5.51 -13.72
CA ALA A 58 16.14 5.51 -14.55
C ALA A 58 15.08 4.55 -14.02
N TYR A 59 15.48 3.36 -13.59
CA TYR A 59 14.58 2.39 -12.97
C TYR A 59 13.96 2.88 -11.65
N ARG A 60 14.75 3.48 -10.75
CA ARG A 60 14.22 4.09 -9.52
C ARG A 60 13.27 5.24 -9.82
N ALA A 61 13.58 6.08 -10.81
CA ALA A 61 12.66 7.13 -11.25
C ALA A 61 11.32 6.55 -11.76
N ALA A 62 11.38 5.42 -12.49
CA ALA A 62 10.18 4.73 -12.95
C ALA A 62 9.35 4.13 -11.79
N LEU A 63 9.99 3.58 -10.75
CA LEU A 63 9.30 3.18 -9.52
C LEU A 63 8.56 4.38 -8.88
N VAL A 64 9.24 5.52 -8.68
CA VAL A 64 8.58 6.70 -8.12
C VAL A 64 7.40 7.18 -8.98
N ALA A 65 7.54 7.18 -10.31
CA ALA A 65 6.46 7.58 -11.22
C ALA A 65 5.26 6.61 -11.16
N SER A 66 5.53 5.31 -11.10
CA SER A 66 4.51 4.27 -10.92
C SER A 66 3.78 4.44 -9.58
N TRP A 67 4.51 4.69 -8.50
CA TRP A 67 3.92 4.96 -7.19
C TRP A 67 3.04 6.22 -7.18
N ASN A 68 3.49 7.31 -7.79
CA ASN A 68 2.67 8.53 -7.88
C ASN A 68 1.38 8.29 -8.67
N THR A 69 1.43 7.43 -9.70
CA THR A 69 0.23 7.03 -10.46
C THR A 69 -0.72 6.21 -9.58
N PHE A 70 -0.18 5.31 -8.77
CA PHE A 70 -0.96 4.58 -7.77
C PHE A 70 -1.63 5.54 -6.77
N LEU A 71 -0.89 6.49 -6.20
CA LEU A 71 -1.44 7.48 -5.26
C LEU A 71 -2.56 8.32 -5.86
N GLU A 72 -2.46 8.68 -7.14
CA GLU A 72 -3.51 9.41 -7.84
C GLU A 72 -4.78 8.56 -8.02
N ASN A 73 -4.63 7.27 -8.29
CA ASN A 73 -5.76 6.35 -8.36
C ASN A 73 -6.39 6.13 -6.98
N ASP A 74 -5.58 5.90 -5.94
CA ASP A 74 -6.06 5.75 -4.56
C ASP A 74 -6.84 6.99 -4.09
N ARG A 75 -6.32 8.18 -4.40
CA ARG A 75 -7.01 9.45 -4.20
C ARG A 75 -8.37 9.50 -4.90
N ARG A 76 -8.46 9.02 -6.13
CA ARG A 76 -9.73 8.99 -6.89
C ARG A 76 -10.71 8.02 -6.23
N SER A 77 -10.24 6.83 -5.86
CA SER A 77 -11.05 5.83 -5.17
C SER A 77 -11.59 6.35 -3.82
N LEU A 78 -10.79 7.08 -3.04
CA LEU A 78 -11.27 7.73 -1.81
C LEU A 78 -12.40 8.74 -2.08
N ALA A 79 -12.31 9.51 -3.17
CA ALA A 79 -13.35 10.47 -3.54
C ALA A 79 -14.64 9.77 -4.01
N GLU A 80 -14.52 8.67 -4.77
CA GLU A 80 -15.66 7.87 -5.23
C GLU A 80 -16.43 7.21 -4.06
N MET A 81 -15.79 7.02 -2.90
CA MET A 81 -16.43 6.49 -1.70
C MET A 81 -17.15 7.55 -0.85
N GLU A 82 -17.09 8.84 -1.22
CA GLU A 82 -17.67 9.93 -0.42
C GLU A 82 -19.20 9.85 -0.33
N ASP A 83 -19.89 9.32 -1.33
CA ASP A 83 -21.35 9.16 -1.30
C ASP A 83 -21.83 7.89 -0.59
N LEU A 84 -20.92 7.00 -0.16
CA LEU A 84 -21.27 5.77 0.54
C LEU A 84 -21.66 6.04 2.00
N PRO A 85 -22.52 5.19 2.60
CA PRO A 85 -22.76 5.20 4.04
C PRO A 85 -21.43 5.14 4.82
N PRO A 86 -21.27 5.88 5.93
CA PRO A 86 -19.98 6.01 6.62
C PRO A 86 -19.32 4.70 7.02
N ARG A 87 -20.10 3.72 7.48
CA ARG A 87 -19.61 2.37 7.80
C ARG A 87 -19.08 1.66 6.55
N GLU A 88 -19.80 1.72 5.44
CA GLU A 88 -19.38 1.10 4.18
C GLU A 88 -18.10 1.76 3.65
N ARG A 89 -17.99 3.08 3.78
CA ARG A 89 -16.78 3.83 3.43
C ARG A 89 -15.56 3.33 4.23
N LEU A 90 -15.69 3.19 5.55
CA LEU A 90 -14.63 2.65 6.41
C LEU A 90 -14.27 1.20 6.05
N SER A 91 -15.26 0.35 5.75
CA SER A 91 -15.04 -1.03 5.29
C SER A 91 -14.21 -1.06 4.01
N LYS A 92 -14.60 -0.28 2.99
CA LYS A 92 -13.88 -0.25 1.71
C LYS A 92 -12.47 0.32 1.83
N MET A 93 -12.24 1.29 2.72
CA MET A 93 -10.88 1.79 3.00
C MET A 93 -10.00 0.69 3.62
N ILE A 94 -10.54 -0.11 4.53
CA ILE A 94 -9.81 -1.25 5.12
C ILE A 94 -9.58 -2.35 4.08
N GLU A 95 -10.58 -2.69 3.28
CA GLU A 95 -10.46 -3.65 2.17
C GLU A 95 -9.39 -3.22 1.15
N ALA A 96 -9.36 -1.93 0.79
CA ALA A 96 -8.35 -1.38 -0.12
C ALA A 96 -6.93 -1.58 0.45
N LEU A 97 -6.71 -1.22 1.72
CA LEU A 97 -5.44 -1.45 2.39
C LEU A 97 -5.03 -2.93 2.41
N MET A 98 -6.00 -3.84 2.54
CA MET A 98 -5.80 -5.29 2.54
C MET A 98 -5.67 -5.91 1.14
N SER A 99 -5.76 -5.13 0.07
CA SER A 99 -5.42 -5.61 -1.27
C SER A 99 -3.93 -5.98 -1.30
N PRO A 100 -3.54 -7.17 -1.83
CA PRO A 100 -2.13 -7.59 -1.87
C PRO A 100 -1.21 -6.56 -2.54
N GLN A 101 -1.68 -5.92 -3.61
CA GLN A 101 -0.91 -4.92 -4.33
C GLN A 101 -0.74 -3.65 -3.51
N HIS A 102 -1.82 -3.13 -2.91
CA HIS A 102 -1.79 -1.95 -2.05
C HIS A 102 -0.86 -2.19 -0.86
N TRP A 103 -1.04 -3.31 -0.18
CA TRP A 103 -0.24 -3.71 0.98
C TRP A 103 1.26 -3.77 0.68
N MET A 104 1.64 -4.43 -0.43
CA MET A 104 3.03 -4.52 -0.86
C MET A 104 3.62 -3.14 -1.16
N LEU A 105 2.88 -2.30 -1.91
CA LEU A 105 3.36 -0.97 -2.28
C LEU A 105 3.54 -0.07 -1.05
N GLU A 106 2.57 -0.06 -0.13
CA GLU A 106 2.67 0.68 1.14
C GLU A 106 3.90 0.25 1.94
N ARG A 107 4.15 -1.06 2.06
CA ARG A 107 5.35 -1.57 2.73
C ARG A 107 6.63 -1.13 2.02
N ALA A 108 6.70 -1.35 0.70
CA ALA A 108 7.86 -0.98 -0.11
C ALA A 108 8.22 0.51 0.01
N MET A 109 7.21 1.37 -0.04
CA MET A 109 7.41 2.82 0.02
C MET A 109 7.76 3.31 1.42
N ARG A 110 7.23 2.69 2.48
CA ARG A 110 7.64 2.97 3.86
C ARG A 110 9.06 2.51 4.13
N GLU A 111 9.47 1.38 3.57
CA GLU A 111 10.85 0.90 3.59
C GLU A 111 11.79 1.89 2.89
N TRP A 112 11.41 2.37 1.70
CA TRP A 112 12.17 3.38 0.96
C TRP A 112 12.28 4.71 1.73
N ALA A 113 11.16 5.19 2.29
CA ALA A 113 11.08 6.44 3.05
C ALA A 113 12.08 6.54 4.21
N ARG A 114 12.63 5.43 4.73
CA ARG A 114 13.64 5.47 5.80
C ARG A 114 14.98 6.06 5.36
N THR A 115 15.25 6.08 4.05
CA THR A 115 16.54 6.51 3.50
C THR A 115 16.40 7.56 2.40
N ASP A 116 15.18 7.97 2.06
CA ASP A 116 14.89 8.89 0.97
C ASP A 116 13.84 9.92 1.38
N GLU A 117 14.22 11.19 1.36
CA GLU A 117 13.38 12.30 1.83
C GLU A 117 12.17 12.56 0.93
N ILE A 118 12.29 12.30 -0.37
CA ILE A 118 11.21 12.48 -1.34
C ILE A 118 10.15 11.39 -1.13
N ALA A 119 10.58 10.14 -1.02
CA ALA A 119 9.69 9.04 -0.67
C ALA A 119 8.99 9.30 0.68
N ALA A 120 9.73 9.77 1.68
CA ALA A 120 9.17 10.11 2.98
C ALA A 120 8.13 11.24 2.92
N ALA A 121 8.37 12.27 2.10
CA ALA A 121 7.40 13.35 1.88
C ALA A 121 6.12 12.84 1.21
N ASN A 122 6.26 11.97 0.20
CA ASN A 122 5.11 11.38 -0.50
C ASN A 122 4.27 10.48 0.42
N VAL A 123 4.92 9.63 1.23
CA VAL A 123 4.24 8.80 2.24
C VAL A 123 3.50 9.68 3.25
N ARG A 124 4.12 10.74 3.78
CA ARG A 124 3.44 11.66 4.71
C ARG A 124 2.22 12.34 4.10
N ALA A 125 2.29 12.72 2.83
CA ALA A 125 1.16 13.35 2.14
C ALA A 125 0.00 12.37 1.93
N ALA A 126 0.30 11.12 1.54
CA ALA A 126 -0.69 10.05 1.42
C ALA A 126 -1.32 9.72 2.78
N ASP A 127 -0.51 9.54 3.82
CA ASP A 127 -0.93 9.27 5.19
C ASP A 127 -1.88 10.35 5.72
N HIS A 128 -1.54 11.62 5.50
CA HIS A 128 -2.41 12.74 5.89
C HIS A 128 -3.78 12.65 5.18
N ARG A 129 -3.79 12.33 3.89
CA ARG A 129 -5.03 12.24 3.11
C ARG A 129 -5.94 11.12 3.63
N VAL A 130 -5.39 9.92 3.79
CA VAL A 130 -6.13 8.75 4.29
C VAL A 130 -6.64 9.02 5.70
N ARG A 131 -5.79 9.54 6.59
CA ARG A 131 -6.17 9.91 7.97
C ARG A 131 -7.35 10.88 8.00
N MET A 132 -7.33 11.93 7.18
CA MET A 132 -8.44 12.89 7.13
C MET A 132 -9.72 12.27 6.59
N ALA A 133 -9.62 11.38 5.59
CA ALA A 133 -10.78 10.68 5.04
C ALA A 133 -11.42 9.74 6.08
N VAL A 134 -10.61 9.06 6.88
CA VAL A 134 -11.07 8.19 7.98
C VAL A 134 -11.74 9.02 9.08
N ILE A 135 -11.14 10.14 9.52
CA ILE A 135 -11.75 11.03 10.52
C ILE A 135 -13.10 11.55 10.02
N LYS A 136 -13.16 12.03 8.77
CA LYS A 136 -14.41 12.48 8.16
C LYS A 136 -15.48 11.39 8.15
N ALA A 137 -15.11 10.12 7.92
CA ALA A 137 -16.07 9.03 7.96
C ALA A 137 -16.65 8.81 9.38
N PHE A 138 -15.87 9.02 10.44
CA PHE A 138 -16.42 8.99 11.81
C PHE A 138 -17.31 10.20 12.12
N GLU A 139 -16.97 11.39 11.63
CA GLU A 139 -17.83 12.57 11.76
C GLU A 139 -19.17 12.36 11.03
N ASP A 140 -19.13 11.90 9.78
CA ASP A 140 -20.32 11.62 8.98
C ASP A 140 -21.17 10.48 9.57
N HIS A 141 -20.57 9.61 10.38
CA HIS A 141 -21.30 8.58 11.14
C HIS A 141 -22.12 9.16 12.30
N GLY A 142 -21.78 10.36 12.78
CA GLY A 142 -22.49 11.07 13.85
C GLY A 142 -21.72 11.22 15.16
N PHE A 143 -20.43 10.91 15.21
CA PHE A 143 -19.59 11.26 16.36
C PHE A 143 -19.28 12.76 16.36
N ASP A 144 -19.12 13.34 17.56
CA ASP A 144 -18.62 14.71 17.67
C ASP A 144 -17.16 14.80 17.19
N PRO A 145 -16.65 16.01 16.90
CA PRO A 145 -15.32 16.18 16.31
C PRO A 145 -14.16 15.61 17.12
N ASP A 146 -14.23 15.63 18.45
CA ASP A 146 -13.14 15.15 19.31
C ASP A 146 -13.12 13.62 19.31
N GLU A 147 -14.29 12.99 19.45
CA GLU A 147 -14.44 11.54 19.41
C GLU A 147 -14.13 10.98 18.01
N ALA A 148 -14.58 11.65 16.95
CA ALA A 148 -14.28 11.27 15.57
C ALA A 148 -12.78 11.35 15.27
N ARG A 149 -12.10 12.39 15.76
CA ARG A 149 -10.63 12.49 15.65
C ARG A 149 -9.94 11.35 16.38
N LEU A 150 -10.31 11.07 17.63
CA LEU A 150 -9.70 10.00 18.42
C LEU A 150 -9.86 8.63 17.72
N ARG A 151 -11.08 8.32 17.27
CA ARG A 151 -11.39 7.06 16.59
C ARG A 151 -10.72 6.96 15.23
N GLY A 152 -10.69 8.05 14.48
CA GLY A 152 -10.03 8.09 13.18
C GLY A 152 -8.52 7.93 13.28
N GLU A 153 -7.89 8.58 14.26
CA GLU A 153 -6.46 8.42 14.55
C GLU A 153 -6.11 7.00 14.99
N ALA A 154 -6.91 6.41 15.89
CA ALA A 154 -6.72 5.05 16.35
C ALA A 154 -6.88 4.03 15.20
N THR A 155 -7.88 4.23 14.33
CA THR A 155 -8.11 3.40 13.14
C THR A 155 -6.96 3.48 12.16
N PHE A 156 -6.50 4.69 11.86
CA PHE A 156 -5.35 4.90 10.98
C PHE A 156 -4.08 4.26 11.57
N ALA A 157 -3.79 4.50 12.85
CA ALA A 157 -2.63 3.92 13.53
C ALA A 157 -2.68 2.39 13.58
N ALA A 158 -3.85 1.79 13.78
CA ALA A 158 -4.04 0.34 13.73
C ALA A 158 -3.73 -0.20 12.32
N GLY A 159 -4.20 0.47 11.26
CA GLY A 159 -3.88 0.12 9.88
C GLY A 159 -2.37 0.09 9.62
N ILE A 160 -1.65 1.15 10.00
CA ILE A 160 -0.19 1.20 9.89
C ILE A 160 0.49 0.13 10.74
N GLY A 161 0.02 -0.09 11.96
CA GLY A 161 0.53 -1.15 12.84
C GLY A 161 0.40 -2.53 12.19
N MET A 162 -0.75 -2.82 11.58
CA MET A 162 -1.00 -4.08 10.88
C MET A 162 -0.06 -4.27 9.68
N LEU A 163 0.24 -3.21 8.91
CA LEU A 163 1.22 -3.27 7.81
C LEU A 163 2.59 -3.78 8.27
N HIS A 164 2.97 -3.54 9.52
CA HIS A 164 4.27 -3.94 10.08
C HIS A 164 4.24 -5.23 10.91
N LEU A 165 3.10 -5.56 11.51
CA LEU A 165 2.95 -6.71 12.42
C LEU A 165 2.50 -7.99 11.72
N ILE A 166 1.94 -7.90 10.52
CA ILE A 166 1.38 -9.04 9.79
C ILE A 166 2.20 -9.29 8.52
N ASP A 167 2.50 -10.56 8.26
CA ASP A 167 3.37 -10.98 7.16
C ASP A 167 2.73 -10.76 5.78
N SER A 168 1.40 -10.83 5.67
CA SER A 168 0.68 -10.62 4.41
C SER A 168 -0.73 -10.07 4.63
N ALA A 169 -1.26 -9.41 3.58
CA ALA A 169 -2.62 -8.88 3.58
C ALA A 169 -3.68 -10.00 3.69
N GLU A 170 -3.42 -11.15 3.07
CA GLU A 170 -4.31 -12.33 3.10
C GLU A 170 -4.48 -12.90 4.52
N ALA A 171 -3.41 -12.91 5.32
CA ALA A 171 -3.45 -13.36 6.70
C ALA A 171 -4.34 -12.46 7.58
N LEU A 172 -4.40 -11.15 7.28
CA LEU A 172 -5.29 -10.23 7.95
C LEU A 172 -6.74 -10.37 7.46
N ALA A 173 -6.96 -10.40 6.15
CA ALA A 173 -8.29 -10.46 5.55
C ALA A 173 -9.09 -11.70 5.99
N THR A 174 -8.43 -12.86 6.07
CA THR A 174 -9.06 -14.13 6.47
C THR A 174 -9.37 -14.24 7.97
N SER A 175 -8.97 -13.26 8.79
CA SER A 175 -9.09 -13.35 10.25
C SER A 175 -10.44 -12.89 10.81
N GLY A 176 -11.29 -12.23 10.01
CA GLY A 176 -12.54 -11.59 10.48
C GLY A 176 -12.31 -10.43 11.47
N ARG A 177 -11.05 -10.05 11.73
CA ARG A 177 -10.68 -8.93 12.60
C ARG A 177 -11.12 -7.56 12.07
N PRO A 178 -11.10 -7.27 10.76
CA PRO A 178 -11.52 -5.97 10.22
C PRO A 178 -12.94 -5.55 10.61
N ASP A 179 -13.92 -6.42 10.39
CA ASP A 179 -15.32 -6.12 10.69
C ASP A 179 -15.54 -5.91 12.19
N ARG A 180 -14.98 -6.80 13.01
CA ARG A 180 -15.07 -6.69 14.47
C ARG A 180 -14.36 -5.44 14.99
N PHE A 181 -13.25 -5.06 14.37
CA PHE A 181 -12.57 -3.81 14.70
C PHE A 181 -13.47 -2.61 14.39
N LEU A 182 -14.11 -2.57 13.21
CA LEU A 182 -15.08 -1.52 12.89
C LEU A 182 -16.28 -1.49 13.84
N ASP A 183 -16.80 -2.65 14.25
CA ASP A 183 -17.89 -2.71 15.23
C ASP A 183 -17.50 -2.06 16.56
N ILE A 184 -16.28 -2.32 17.04
CA ILE A 184 -15.75 -1.69 18.25
C ILE A 184 -15.59 -0.18 18.04
N MET A 185 -15.01 0.23 16.90
CA MET A 185 -14.77 1.64 16.59
C MET A 185 -16.03 2.43 16.26
N LEU A 186 -17.15 1.78 15.96
CA LEU A 186 -18.45 2.43 15.73
C LEU A 186 -19.41 2.27 16.91
N ALA A 187 -19.01 1.58 17.98
CA ALA A 187 -19.82 1.47 19.18
C ALA A 187 -20.06 2.85 19.82
N PRO A 188 -21.27 3.12 20.37
CA PRO A 188 -21.57 4.38 21.03
C PRO A 188 -20.55 4.72 22.13
N ALA A 189 -20.22 6.00 22.28
CA ALA A 189 -19.49 6.46 23.45
C ALA A 189 -20.32 6.17 24.71
N SER A 190 -19.68 5.58 25.74
CA SER A 190 -20.31 5.28 27.03
C SER A 190 -20.32 6.50 27.95
#